data_AF-A0A2W4PHD7-F1
#
_entry.id   AF-A0A2W4PHD7-F1
#
_cell.length_a   1.000
_cell.length_b   1.000
_cell.length_c   1.000
_cell.angle_alpha   90.00
_cell.angle_beta   90.00
_cell.angle_gamma   90.00
#
_symmetry.space_group_name_H-M   'P 1'
#
loop_
_entity.id
_entity.type
_entity.pdbx_description
1 polymer ?
#
loop_
_entity_poly.entity_id
_entity_poly.type
_entity_poly.pdbx_seq_one_letter_code
_entity_poly.pdbx_strand_id
1 'polypeptide(L)'
;MLISVVAGALSMAHAQTAPPEPVQAVLKLHELGFFYRSSRMNLPCNYVQARVAYILVALGARRDIEVGVHGCDLVVMPSEDPEDPWQMPGERGPFSDRWDRSSDRFRAPNAARRERSMHVRVRAMMPIEVTPEVLEEIKRDKSRRELISRVTGDPSASLDDPVIFPAQRQVVTLSRHTIDLQPEDCELLEEMSRSVLRELGMRIVRRGFSCSGDRRSRIAPELTVEALLPIMPETPQINPAEPTPAAPEDAPEQGAGSPR
;
A
#
# COMPACT_ATOMS: atom_id res chain seq x y z
N MET A 1 64.85 -10.35 21.30
CA MET A 1 63.62 -9.55 21.53
C MET A 1 62.51 -10.16 20.70
N LEU A 2 61.60 -10.90 21.34
CA LEU A 2 60.42 -11.51 20.74
C LEU A 2 59.25 -10.53 20.85
N ILE A 3 58.63 -10.15 19.72
CA ILE A 3 57.43 -9.31 19.69
C ILE A 3 56.25 -10.21 19.31
N SER A 4 55.40 -10.52 20.29
CA SER A 4 54.08 -11.12 20.09
C SER A 4 53.09 -10.05 19.67
N VAL A 5 52.50 -10.18 18.48
CA VAL A 5 51.35 -9.38 18.04
C VAL A 5 50.08 -10.19 18.34
N VAL A 6 49.29 -9.71 19.29
CA VAL A 6 47.98 -10.26 19.63
C VAL A 6 46.98 -9.77 18.58
N ALA A 7 46.48 -10.69 17.75
CA ALA A 7 45.38 -10.44 16.83
C ALA A 7 44.05 -10.43 17.62
N GLY A 8 43.50 -9.24 17.84
CA GLY A 8 42.19 -9.04 18.43
C GLY A 8 41.08 -9.45 17.44
N ALA A 9 40.30 -10.46 17.79
CA ALA A 9 39.08 -10.83 17.07
C ALA A 9 37.96 -9.84 17.39
N LEU A 10 37.53 -9.04 16.39
CA LEU A 10 36.28 -8.30 16.45
C LEU A 10 35.11 -9.29 16.34
N SER A 11 34.43 -9.53 17.46
CA SER A 11 33.11 -10.17 17.45
C SER A 11 32.06 -9.14 17.03
N MET A 12 31.50 -9.29 15.83
CA MET A 12 30.29 -8.57 15.43
C MET A 12 29.09 -9.22 16.13
N ALA A 13 28.61 -8.57 17.19
CA ALA A 13 27.32 -8.89 17.80
C ALA A 13 26.20 -8.55 16.80
N HIS A 14 25.67 -9.58 16.13
CA HIS A 14 24.38 -9.49 15.48
C HIS A 14 23.33 -9.37 16.59
N ALA A 15 22.74 -8.18 16.74
CA ALA A 15 21.53 -8.01 17.53
C ALA A 15 20.43 -8.87 16.89
N GLN A 16 20.20 -10.06 17.44
CA GLN A 16 19.04 -10.87 17.10
C GLN A 16 17.83 -10.16 17.70
N THR A 17 17.12 -9.40 16.86
CA THR A 17 15.78 -8.91 17.17
C THR A 17 14.91 -10.13 17.45
N ALA A 18 14.40 -10.23 18.69
CA ALA A 18 13.48 -11.29 19.08
C ALA A 18 12.29 -11.35 18.09
N PRO A 19 11.79 -12.56 17.75
CA PRO A 19 10.67 -12.69 16.84
C PRO A 19 9.46 -11.91 17.40
N PRO A 20 8.78 -11.09 16.57
CA PRO A 20 7.68 -10.25 17.04
C PRO A 20 6.58 -11.11 17.67
N GLU A 21 6.09 -10.74 18.85
CA GLU A 21 5.08 -11.51 19.55
C GLU A 21 3.76 -11.52 18.75
N PRO A 22 3.04 -12.67 18.67
CA PRO A 22 1.74 -12.72 18.03
C PRO A 22 0.72 -11.89 18.85
N VAL A 23 0.08 -10.93 18.20
CA VAL A 23 -0.96 -10.07 18.78
C VAL A 23 -2.30 -10.43 18.17
N GLN A 24 -3.38 -10.39 18.96
CA GLN A 24 -4.72 -10.53 18.39
C GLN A 24 -5.08 -9.27 17.61
N ALA A 25 -5.52 -9.43 16.38
CA ALA A 25 -5.98 -8.33 15.53
C ALA A 25 -7.43 -8.53 15.10
N VAL A 26 -8.08 -7.43 14.77
CA VAL A 26 -9.43 -7.39 14.22
C VAL A 26 -9.45 -6.50 12.98
N LEU A 27 -10.26 -6.85 11.99
CA LEU A 27 -10.48 -5.97 10.83
C LEU A 27 -11.43 -4.84 11.20
N LYS A 28 -10.97 -3.60 11.06
CA LYS A 28 -11.77 -2.40 11.25
C LYS A 28 -11.93 -1.64 9.93
N LEU A 29 -13.11 -1.07 9.71
CA LEU A 29 -13.35 -0.20 8.56
C LEU A 29 -12.65 1.14 8.76
N HIS A 30 -11.79 1.51 7.82
CA HIS A 30 -11.18 2.83 7.73
C HIS A 30 -11.70 3.54 6.48
N GLU A 31 -12.21 4.76 6.68
CA GLU A 31 -12.56 5.68 5.61
C GLU A 31 -11.51 6.79 5.54
N LEU A 32 -10.72 6.81 4.47
CA LEU A 32 -9.59 7.71 4.31
C LEU A 32 -9.76 8.55 3.05
N GLY A 33 -9.25 9.77 3.08
CA GLY A 33 -9.25 10.68 1.94
C GLY A 33 -7.90 11.36 1.78
N PHE A 34 -7.36 11.36 0.56
CA PHE A 34 -6.15 12.12 0.26
C PHE A 34 -6.18 12.73 -1.14
N PHE A 35 -5.36 13.75 -1.34
CA PHE A 35 -5.19 14.39 -2.65
C PHE A 35 -3.92 13.87 -3.32
N TYR A 36 -4.07 13.18 -4.44
CA TYR A 36 -2.96 12.86 -5.32
C TYR A 36 -2.65 14.07 -6.20
N ARG A 37 -1.43 14.59 -6.13
CA ARG A 37 -0.97 15.69 -6.98
C ARG A 37 0.15 15.20 -7.88
N SER A 38 -0.04 15.32 -9.18
CA SER A 38 1.03 15.04 -10.15
C SER A 38 1.40 16.28 -10.95
N SER A 39 2.70 16.52 -11.04
CA SER A 39 3.26 17.62 -11.82
C SER A 39 3.61 17.23 -13.26
N ARG A 40 3.75 15.93 -13.55
CA ARG A 40 4.30 15.45 -14.85
C ARG A 40 3.58 14.28 -15.48
N MET A 41 2.73 13.59 -14.71
CA MET A 41 2.16 12.31 -15.08
C MET A 41 0.65 12.40 -15.14
N ASN A 42 0.13 12.17 -16.34
CA ASN A 42 -1.30 12.02 -16.53
C ASN A 42 -1.65 10.55 -16.27
N LEU A 43 -1.73 10.17 -14.98
CA LEU A 43 -2.26 8.86 -14.62
C LEU A 43 -3.78 8.86 -14.83
N PRO A 44 -4.34 7.86 -15.51
CA PRO A 44 -5.78 7.73 -15.61
C PRO A 44 -6.34 7.24 -14.27
N CYS A 45 -7.58 7.61 -13.95
CA CYS A 45 -8.12 7.36 -12.61
C CYS A 45 -8.30 5.89 -12.26
N ASN A 46 -8.61 5.05 -13.25
CA ASN A 46 -8.65 3.60 -13.07
C ASN A 46 -7.28 3.04 -12.64
N TYR A 47 -6.18 3.63 -13.14
CA TYR A 47 -4.83 3.24 -12.74
C TYR A 47 -4.55 3.62 -11.28
N VAL A 48 -4.86 4.87 -10.88
CA VAL A 48 -4.69 5.32 -9.49
C VAL A 48 -5.55 4.47 -8.55
N GLN A 49 -6.80 4.23 -8.92
CA GLN A 49 -7.74 3.40 -8.17
C GLN A 49 -7.20 1.98 -7.94
N ALA A 50 -6.80 1.30 -9.02
CA ALA A 50 -6.26 -0.04 -8.95
C ALA A 50 -4.95 -0.11 -8.15
N ARG A 51 -4.08 0.89 -8.32
CA ARG A 51 -2.78 0.93 -7.64
C ARG A 51 -2.93 1.15 -6.14
N VAL A 52 -3.81 2.05 -5.72
CA VAL A 52 -4.12 2.27 -4.29
C VAL A 52 -4.71 1.01 -3.66
N ALA A 53 -5.66 0.37 -4.34
CA ALA A 53 -6.24 -0.89 -3.87
C ALA A 53 -5.17 -1.98 -3.69
N TYR A 54 -4.30 -2.14 -4.68
CA TYR A 54 -3.25 -3.15 -4.66
C TYR A 54 -2.22 -2.93 -3.54
N ILE A 55 -1.80 -1.68 -3.32
CA ILE A 55 -0.88 -1.31 -2.23
C ILE A 55 -1.52 -1.63 -0.87
N LEU A 56 -2.78 -1.29 -0.66
CA LEU A 56 -3.45 -1.52 0.63
C LEU A 56 -3.67 -3.01 0.90
N VAL A 57 -4.04 -3.79 -0.11
CA VAL A 57 -4.14 -5.26 0.01
C VAL A 57 -2.79 -5.87 0.36
N ALA A 58 -1.70 -5.40 -0.24
CA ALA A 58 -0.34 -5.85 0.12
C ALA A 58 0.06 -5.51 1.56
N LEU A 59 -0.57 -4.49 2.16
CA LEU A 59 -0.38 -4.08 3.55
C LEU A 59 -1.37 -4.75 4.51
N GLY A 60 -2.16 -5.72 4.05
CA GLY A 60 -3.07 -6.50 4.89
C GLY A 60 -4.54 -6.08 4.83
N ALA A 61 -4.92 -5.17 3.92
CA ALA A 61 -6.33 -4.86 3.71
C ALA A 61 -7.10 -6.10 3.22
N ARG A 62 -8.37 -6.22 3.63
CA ARG A 62 -9.30 -7.18 3.02
C ARG A 62 -9.50 -6.84 1.53
N ARG A 63 -9.79 -7.87 0.71
CA ARG A 63 -9.83 -7.74 -0.76
C ARG A 63 -11.05 -6.99 -1.30
N ASP A 64 -12.06 -6.76 -0.49
CA ASP A 64 -13.29 -6.03 -0.79
C ASP A 64 -13.15 -4.52 -0.56
N ILE A 65 -11.97 -3.97 -0.86
CA ILE A 65 -11.68 -2.54 -0.73
C ILE A 65 -12.44 -1.72 -1.77
N GLU A 66 -13.05 -0.62 -1.33
CA GLU A 66 -13.65 0.37 -2.24
C GLU A 66 -12.73 1.58 -2.36
N VAL A 67 -12.30 1.88 -3.58
CA VAL A 67 -11.50 3.07 -3.89
C VAL A 67 -12.26 3.90 -4.91
N GLY A 68 -12.59 5.14 -4.54
CA GLY A 68 -13.18 6.14 -5.43
C GLY A 68 -12.15 7.21 -5.77
N VAL A 69 -12.03 7.57 -7.04
CA VAL A 69 -11.15 8.65 -7.50
C VAL A 69 -12.00 9.73 -8.17
N HIS A 70 -11.88 10.97 -7.71
CA HIS A 70 -12.59 12.13 -8.21
C HIS A 70 -11.60 13.20 -8.71
N GLY A 71 -12.04 14.11 -9.58
CA GLY A 71 -11.17 15.13 -10.16
C GLY A 71 -10.29 14.60 -11.29
N CYS A 72 -10.75 13.54 -11.96
CA CYS A 72 -10.14 12.96 -13.15
C CYS A 72 -10.25 13.86 -14.38
N ASP A 73 -11.22 14.78 -14.33
CA ASP A 73 -11.50 15.71 -15.39
C ASP A 73 -10.39 16.73 -15.46
N LEU A 74 -9.80 16.82 -16.64
CA LEU A 74 -8.97 17.94 -17.02
C LEU A 74 -9.82 19.21 -16.92
N VAL A 75 -9.83 19.87 -15.76
CA VAL A 75 -10.11 21.31 -15.74
C VAL A 75 -8.89 21.96 -16.38
N VAL A 76 -8.88 21.94 -17.72
CA VAL A 76 -8.20 22.98 -18.47
C VAL A 76 -8.96 24.23 -18.06
N MET A 77 -8.46 24.93 -17.05
CA MET A 77 -8.75 26.35 -16.97
C MET A 77 -8.27 26.88 -18.33
N PRO A 78 -9.17 27.34 -19.23
CA PRO A 78 -8.69 28.11 -20.36
C PRO A 78 -7.82 29.19 -19.71
N SER A 79 -6.57 29.31 -20.14
CA SER A 79 -5.87 30.54 -19.83
C SER A 79 -6.81 31.63 -20.33
N GLU A 80 -7.30 32.46 -19.42
CA GLU A 80 -7.92 33.71 -19.77
C GLU A 80 -6.78 34.56 -20.34
N ASP A 81 -6.35 34.21 -21.55
CA ASP A 81 -5.77 35.15 -22.48
C ASP A 81 -6.98 35.82 -23.11
N PRO A 82 -7.45 36.99 -22.60
CA PRO A 82 -8.36 37.80 -23.39
C PRO A 82 -7.64 38.05 -24.71
N GLU A 83 -8.18 37.51 -25.81
CA GLU A 83 -7.75 37.88 -27.14
C GLU A 83 -7.80 39.40 -27.21
N ASP A 84 -6.61 40.01 -27.27
CA ASP A 84 -6.44 41.46 -27.24
C ASP A 84 -7.18 42.04 -28.46
N PRO A 85 -8.26 42.84 -28.28
CA PRO A 85 -9.10 43.33 -29.38
C PRO A 85 -8.37 44.27 -30.35
N TRP A 86 -7.11 44.60 -30.07
CA TRP A 86 -6.31 45.59 -30.78
C TRP A 86 -5.33 45.01 -31.81
N GLN A 87 -5.35 43.70 -32.09
CA GLN A 87 -4.59 43.13 -33.21
C GLN A 87 -5.27 43.45 -34.55
N MET A 88 -5.04 44.67 -35.04
CA MET A 88 -5.36 45.07 -36.40
C MET A 88 -4.44 44.35 -37.41
N PRO A 89 -4.97 43.84 -38.53
CA PRO A 89 -4.17 43.23 -39.57
C PRO A 89 -3.58 44.31 -40.47
N GLY A 90 -2.31 44.65 -40.23
CA GLY A 90 -1.49 45.36 -41.23
C GLY A 90 -0.74 46.55 -40.68
N GLU A 91 0.57 46.39 -40.51
CA GLU A 91 1.62 47.30 -41.03
C GLU A 91 2.98 46.77 -40.59
N ARG A 92 3.62 46.00 -41.48
CA ARG A 92 4.99 45.49 -41.31
C ARG A 92 5.96 46.62 -41.66
N GLY A 93 6.27 47.48 -40.69
CA GLY A 93 7.30 48.51 -40.82
C GLY A 93 8.70 47.96 -40.50
N PRO A 94 9.79 48.43 -41.16
CA PRO A 94 11.14 47.89 -41.04
C PRO A 94 11.86 48.23 -39.72
N PHE A 95 11.14 48.71 -38.70
CA PHE A 95 11.67 49.13 -37.40
C PHE A 95 11.15 48.31 -36.21
N SER A 96 10.26 47.33 -36.40
CA SER A 96 9.72 46.49 -35.30
C SER A 96 10.64 45.34 -34.86
N ASP A 97 11.58 44.91 -35.71
CA ASP A 97 12.40 43.70 -35.45
C ASP A 97 13.41 43.82 -34.30
N ARG A 98 13.57 45.02 -33.71
CA ARG A 98 14.54 45.25 -32.61
C ARG A 98 13.94 45.08 -31.21
N TRP A 99 12.64 45.27 -31.04
CA TRP A 99 11.98 45.17 -29.73
C TRP A 99 11.16 43.88 -29.57
N ASP A 100 10.75 43.22 -30.66
CA ASP A 100 10.03 41.94 -30.59
C ASP A 100 10.89 40.76 -30.12
N ARG A 101 12.22 40.83 -30.24
CA ARG A 101 13.12 39.82 -29.65
C ARG A 101 13.25 39.92 -28.13
N SER A 102 12.75 40.99 -27.51
CA SER A 102 12.88 41.23 -26.07
C SER A 102 11.65 40.75 -25.27
N SER A 103 10.46 40.72 -25.87
CA SER A 103 9.24 40.24 -25.21
C SER A 103 9.09 38.72 -25.27
N ASP A 104 9.66 38.05 -26.27
CA ASP A 104 9.69 36.58 -26.30
C ASP A 104 10.63 35.95 -25.26
N ARG A 105 11.50 36.74 -24.61
CA ARG A 105 12.28 36.27 -23.44
C ARG A 105 11.48 36.31 -22.12
N PHE A 106 10.36 37.01 -22.11
CA PHE A 106 9.40 37.04 -20.99
C PHE A 106 8.11 36.27 -21.27
N ARG A 107 7.95 35.68 -22.47
CA ARG A 107 7.15 34.45 -22.63
C ARG A 107 7.87 33.32 -21.91
N ALA A 108 7.79 33.37 -20.58
CA ALA A 108 7.93 32.19 -19.76
C ALA A 108 7.09 31.07 -20.40
N PRO A 109 7.57 29.82 -20.40
CA PRO A 109 6.81 28.67 -20.87
C PRO A 109 5.71 28.35 -19.86
N ASN A 110 4.82 29.32 -19.61
CA ASN A 110 3.58 29.19 -18.87
C ASN A 110 2.54 28.44 -19.72
N ALA A 111 2.97 27.43 -20.48
CA ALA A 111 2.17 26.23 -20.56
C ALA A 111 2.02 25.78 -19.12
N ALA A 112 0.88 26.14 -18.52
CA ALA A 112 0.45 25.73 -17.20
C ALA A 112 1.15 24.41 -16.84
N ARG A 113 1.99 24.43 -15.80
CA ARG A 113 2.21 23.24 -14.97
C ARG A 113 0.80 22.83 -14.59
N ARG A 114 0.18 21.96 -15.40
CA ARG A 114 -1.14 21.39 -15.13
C ARG A 114 -0.89 20.38 -14.03
N GLU A 115 -0.62 20.89 -12.84
CA GLU A 115 -0.64 20.14 -11.60
C GLU A 115 -2.05 19.59 -11.49
N ARG A 116 -2.22 18.32 -11.83
CA ARG A 116 -3.51 17.66 -11.68
C ARG A 116 -3.60 17.23 -10.23
N SER A 117 -4.65 17.67 -9.56
CA SER A 117 -5.05 17.17 -8.26
C SER A 117 -6.25 16.25 -8.43
N MET A 118 -6.14 15.02 -7.94
CA MET A 118 -7.22 14.06 -7.86
C MET A 118 -7.50 13.79 -6.39
N HIS A 119 -8.77 13.70 -6.02
CA HIS A 119 -9.17 13.33 -4.67
C HIS A 119 -9.51 11.85 -4.63
N VAL A 120 -8.77 11.09 -3.81
CA VAL A 120 -8.95 9.66 -3.65
C VAL A 120 -9.65 9.42 -2.31
N ARG A 121 -10.79 8.72 -2.35
CA ARG A 121 -11.51 8.21 -1.18
C ARG A 121 -11.32 6.70 -1.11
N VAL A 122 -11.01 6.19 0.08
CA VAL A 122 -10.75 4.78 0.33
C VAL A 122 -11.64 4.32 1.46
N ARG A 123 -12.32 3.18 1.29
CA ARG A 123 -13.01 2.45 2.35
C ARG A 123 -12.40 1.05 2.39
N ALA A 124 -11.62 0.76 3.43
CA ALA A 124 -10.85 -0.47 3.53
C ALA A 124 -10.98 -1.08 4.92
N MET A 125 -11.14 -2.40 4.98
CA MET A 125 -11.04 -3.16 6.22
C MET A 125 -9.57 -3.47 6.50
N MET A 126 -8.99 -2.82 7.52
CA MET A 126 -7.57 -2.95 7.88
C MET A 126 -7.39 -3.65 9.23
N PRO A 127 -6.30 -4.41 9.40
CA PRO A 127 -5.95 -5.07 10.65
C PRO A 127 -5.52 -4.05 11.70
N ILE A 128 -6.17 -4.07 12.86
CA ILE A 128 -5.79 -3.29 14.05
C ILE A 128 -5.62 -4.21 15.26
N GLU A 129 -4.75 -3.83 16.20
CA GLU A 129 -4.57 -4.58 17.45
C GLU A 129 -5.85 -4.53 18.28
N VAL A 130 -6.19 -5.66 18.89
CA VAL A 130 -7.35 -5.77 19.77
C VAL A 130 -7.00 -5.12 21.11
N THR A 131 -7.44 -3.88 21.28
CA THR A 131 -7.44 -3.19 22.58
C THR A 131 -8.84 -3.28 23.23
N PRO A 132 -8.97 -3.17 24.56
CA PRO A 132 -10.29 -3.23 25.20
C PRO A 132 -11.22 -2.12 24.70
N GLU A 133 -10.70 -0.96 24.31
CA GLU A 133 -11.47 0.13 23.72
C GLU A 133 -12.08 -0.27 22.36
N VAL A 134 -11.29 -0.95 21.52
CA VAL A 134 -11.74 -1.44 20.20
C VAL A 134 -12.85 -2.48 20.34
N LEU A 135 -12.76 -3.37 21.34
CA LEU A 135 -13.79 -4.37 21.61
C LEU A 135 -15.13 -3.75 22.01
N GLU A 136 -15.11 -2.67 22.79
CA GLU A 136 -16.32 -1.95 23.18
C GLU A 136 -16.96 -1.21 22.00
N GLU A 137 -16.14 -0.61 21.12
CA GLU A 137 -16.62 0.00 19.87
C GLU A 137 -17.29 -1.03 18.97
N ILE A 138 -16.65 -2.19 18.79
CA ILE A 138 -17.19 -3.35 18.05
C ILE A 138 -18.56 -3.79 18.57
N LYS A 139 -18.72 -3.87 19.90
CA LYS A 139 -19.99 -4.25 20.53
C LYS A 139 -21.08 -3.21 20.26
N ARG A 140 -20.74 -1.92 20.31
CA ARG A 140 -21.69 -0.82 20.00
C ARG A 140 -22.14 -0.86 18.54
N ASP A 141 -21.20 -1.09 17.63
CA ASP A 141 -21.49 -1.20 16.20
C ASP A 141 -22.33 -2.43 15.87
N LYS A 142 -22.20 -3.53 16.62
CA LYS A 142 -23.08 -4.69 16.48
C LYS A 142 -24.55 -4.33 16.71
N SER A 143 -24.87 -3.65 17.80
CA SER A 143 -26.25 -3.23 18.10
C SER A 143 -26.81 -2.28 17.03
N ARG A 144 -25.98 -1.33 16.56
CA ARG A 144 -26.38 -0.40 15.49
C ARG A 144 -26.68 -1.13 14.18
N ARG A 145 -25.86 -2.10 13.80
CA ARG A 145 -26.02 -2.90 12.58
C ARG A 145 -27.24 -3.80 12.62
N GLU A 146 -27.52 -4.41 13.76
CA GLU A 146 -28.74 -5.18 13.97
C GLU A 146 -29.98 -4.30 13.78
N LEU A 147 -29.95 -3.07 14.29
CA LEU A 147 -31.04 -2.10 14.06
C LEU A 147 -31.17 -1.72 12.58
N ILE A 148 -30.06 -1.40 11.90
CA ILE A 148 -30.08 -1.07 10.46
C ILE A 148 -30.64 -2.23 9.64
N SER A 149 -30.26 -3.47 9.96
CA SER A 149 -30.77 -4.67 9.28
C SER A 149 -32.28 -4.82 9.47
N ARG A 150 -32.79 -4.61 10.70
CA ARG A 150 -34.23 -4.66 10.99
C ARG A 150 -35.02 -3.55 10.30
N VAL A 151 -34.46 -2.34 10.21
CA VAL A 151 -35.14 -1.16 9.64
C VAL A 151 -35.12 -1.17 8.12
N THR A 152 -33.98 -1.50 7.53
CA THR A 152 -33.76 -1.42 6.07
C THR A 152 -34.14 -2.74 5.38
N GLY A 153 -34.29 -3.83 6.14
CA GLY A 153 -34.53 -5.17 5.61
C GLY A 153 -33.30 -5.78 4.92
N ASP A 154 -32.12 -5.16 5.07
CA ASP A 154 -30.87 -5.65 4.49
C ASP A 154 -30.14 -6.58 5.49
N PRO A 155 -30.07 -7.90 5.22
CA PRO A 155 -29.40 -8.85 6.11
C PRO A 155 -27.87 -8.75 6.07
N SER A 156 -27.28 -8.11 5.05
CA SER A 156 -25.83 -8.02 4.89
C SER A 156 -25.17 -7.19 6.01
N ALA A 157 -25.86 -6.15 6.48
CA ALA A 157 -25.40 -5.31 7.59
C ALA A 157 -25.17 -6.09 8.90
N SER A 158 -25.90 -7.19 9.12
CA SER A 158 -25.74 -8.04 10.32
C SER A 158 -24.64 -9.10 10.18
N LEU A 159 -24.14 -9.37 8.97
CA LEU A 159 -23.20 -10.46 8.68
C LEU A 159 -21.73 -10.02 8.64
N ASP A 160 -21.46 -8.70 8.68
CA ASP A 160 -20.10 -8.15 8.77
C ASP A 160 -19.48 -8.30 10.18
N ASP A 161 -19.59 -9.47 10.80
CA ASP A 161 -19.03 -9.68 12.14
C ASP A 161 -17.50 -9.44 12.15
N PRO A 162 -16.97 -8.73 13.18
CA PRO A 162 -15.55 -8.46 13.29
C PRO A 162 -14.77 -9.77 13.43
N VAL A 163 -13.99 -10.09 12.41
CA VAL A 163 -13.13 -11.28 12.40
C VAL A 163 -11.91 -10.99 13.25
N ILE A 164 -11.77 -11.70 14.38
CA ILE A 164 -10.58 -11.70 15.23
C ILE A 164 -9.63 -12.80 14.75
N PHE A 165 -8.36 -12.48 14.55
CA PHE A 165 -7.34 -13.42 14.07
C PHE A 165 -5.97 -13.13 14.69
N PRO A 166 -5.09 -14.14 14.80
CA PRO A 166 -3.71 -13.92 15.21
C PRO A 166 -2.96 -13.16 14.12
N ALA A 167 -2.33 -12.05 14.49
CA ALA A 167 -1.51 -11.23 13.61
C ALA A 167 -0.13 -10.99 14.20
N GLN A 168 0.82 -10.64 13.34
CA GLN A 168 2.17 -10.28 13.74
C GLN A 168 2.58 -9.00 13.02
N ARG A 169 3.35 -8.15 13.70
CA ARG A 169 4.00 -7.01 13.07
C ARG A 169 5.09 -7.52 12.14
N GLN A 170 4.89 -7.35 10.84
CA GLN A 170 5.79 -7.79 9.80
C GLN A 170 6.29 -6.58 9.01
N VAL A 171 7.56 -6.65 8.62
CA VAL A 171 8.18 -5.65 7.77
C VAL A 171 7.91 -6.02 6.32
N VAL A 172 7.04 -5.26 5.66
CA VAL A 172 6.64 -5.45 4.27
C VAL A 172 7.41 -4.49 3.39
N THR A 173 8.10 -5.01 2.38
CA THR A 173 8.78 -4.20 1.36
C THR A 173 7.91 -4.10 0.12
N LEU A 174 7.44 -2.90 -0.18
CA LEU A 174 6.75 -2.53 -1.39
C LEU A 174 7.78 -2.11 -2.43
N SER A 175 7.95 -2.90 -3.49
CA SER A 175 8.92 -2.64 -4.56
C SER A 175 8.37 -3.13 -5.90
N ARG A 176 9.15 -2.91 -6.97
CA ARG A 176 8.86 -3.48 -8.29
C ARG A 176 8.73 -5.02 -8.26
N HIS A 177 9.47 -5.70 -7.39
CA HIS A 177 9.48 -7.17 -7.36
C HIS A 177 8.33 -7.77 -6.56
N THR A 178 7.80 -7.04 -5.57
CA THR A 178 6.72 -7.54 -4.71
C THR A 178 5.34 -7.16 -5.22
N ILE A 179 5.17 -5.91 -5.66
CA ILE A 179 3.87 -5.37 -6.07
C ILE A 179 3.91 -4.59 -7.39
N ASP A 180 4.92 -4.85 -8.23
CA ASP A 180 5.08 -4.22 -9.54
C ASP A 180 4.93 -2.69 -9.51
N LEU A 181 5.61 -2.04 -8.55
CA LEU A 181 5.74 -0.59 -8.54
C LEU A 181 6.51 -0.14 -9.77
N GLN A 182 5.88 0.74 -10.53
CA GLN A 182 6.47 1.38 -11.69
C GLN A 182 7.07 2.74 -11.30
N PRO A 183 8.05 3.27 -12.06
CA PRO A 183 8.58 4.61 -11.80
C PRO A 183 7.52 5.72 -11.74
N GLU A 184 6.41 5.51 -12.44
CA GLU A 184 5.21 6.35 -12.47
C GLU A 184 4.49 6.43 -11.11
N ASP A 185 4.65 5.41 -10.26
CA ASP A 185 3.98 5.32 -8.96
C ASP A 185 4.68 6.14 -7.86
N CYS A 186 5.82 6.78 -8.16
CA CYS A 186 6.61 7.51 -7.16
C CYS A 186 5.77 8.57 -6.41
N GLU A 187 5.15 9.49 -7.16
CA GLU A 187 4.37 10.59 -6.56
C GLU A 187 3.16 10.06 -5.79
N LEU A 188 2.53 8.97 -6.27
CA LEU A 188 1.41 8.33 -5.59
C LEU A 188 1.85 7.71 -4.26
N LEU A 189 2.95 6.97 -4.26
CA LEU A 189 3.50 6.33 -3.08
C LEU A 189 3.98 7.36 -2.05
N GLU A 190 4.54 8.48 -2.51
CA GLU A 190 4.91 9.59 -1.65
C GLU A 190 3.70 10.19 -0.93
N GLU A 191 2.63 10.51 -1.64
CA GLU A 191 1.41 11.06 -1.04
C GLU A 191 0.73 10.07 -0.10
N MET A 192 0.61 8.80 -0.50
CA MET A 192 0.08 7.74 0.36
C MET A 192 0.90 7.56 1.64
N SER A 193 2.23 7.65 1.55
CA SER A 193 3.11 7.51 2.72
C SER A 193 2.93 8.64 3.75
N ARG A 194 2.62 9.86 3.30
CA ARG A 194 2.46 11.04 4.15
C ARG A 194 1.07 11.16 4.76
N SER A 195 0.06 10.65 4.05
CA SER A 195 -1.35 10.71 4.43
C SER A 195 -1.84 9.35 4.96
N VAL A 196 -2.22 8.46 4.04
CA VAL A 196 -2.89 7.17 4.30
C VAL A 196 -2.12 6.29 5.29
N LEU A 197 -0.82 6.03 5.05
CA LEU A 197 -0.06 5.10 5.91
C LEU A 197 0.14 5.63 7.32
N ARG A 198 0.29 6.95 7.45
CA ARG A 198 0.44 7.62 8.74
C ARG A 198 -0.88 7.60 9.52
N GLU A 199 -2.00 7.82 8.84
CA GLU A 199 -3.33 7.78 9.45
C GLU A 199 -3.73 6.37 9.89
N LEU A 200 -3.29 5.35 9.15
CA LEU A 200 -3.44 3.94 9.51
C LEU A 200 -2.50 3.49 10.64
N GLY A 201 -1.66 4.38 11.18
CA GLY A 201 -0.73 4.05 12.26
C GLY A 201 0.41 3.10 11.86
N MET A 202 0.67 2.95 10.56
CA MET A 202 1.76 2.11 10.07
C MET A 202 3.11 2.82 10.22
N ARG A 203 4.14 2.07 10.63
CA ARG A 203 5.48 2.63 10.83
C ARG A 203 6.32 2.47 9.57
N ILE A 204 6.76 3.58 9.00
CA ILE A 204 7.67 3.56 7.84
C ILE A 204 9.09 3.30 8.34
N VAL A 205 9.66 2.16 7.95
CA VAL A 205 11.03 1.75 8.32
C VAL A 205 12.05 2.39 7.39
N ARG A 206 11.79 2.36 6.08
CA ARG A 206 12.70 2.87 5.04
C ARG A 206 11.92 3.46 3.89
N ARG A 207 12.37 4.64 3.40
CA ARG A 207 11.90 5.24 2.14
C ARG A 207 13.04 5.19 1.13
N GLY A 208 12.84 4.44 0.06
CA GLY A 208 13.77 4.26 -1.06
C GLY A 208 13.31 5.00 -2.32
N PHE A 209 12.70 6.17 -2.18
CA PHE A 209 12.26 6.99 -3.30
C PHE A 209 12.48 8.48 -3.03
N SER A 210 12.72 9.25 -4.08
CA SER A 210 12.71 10.71 -4.04
C SER A 210 12.03 11.21 -5.31
N CYS A 211 10.79 11.67 -5.18
CA CYS A 211 10.01 12.16 -6.30
C CYS A 211 10.33 13.65 -6.50
N SER A 212 11.57 13.94 -6.90
CA SER A 212 12.02 15.32 -7.12
C SER A 212 11.43 15.90 -8.42
N GLY A 213 11.13 17.21 -8.38
CA GLY A 213 10.33 17.97 -9.36
C GLY A 213 10.97 18.24 -10.73
N ASP A 214 12.24 17.89 -10.95
CA ASP A 214 12.93 18.22 -12.22
C ASP A 214 13.24 17.07 -13.20
N ARG A 215 13.30 15.78 -12.78
CA ARG A 215 13.44 14.64 -13.71
C ARG A 215 12.46 13.51 -13.40
N ARG A 216 11.89 12.87 -14.44
CA ARG A 216 11.20 11.58 -14.29
C ARG A 216 12.22 10.60 -13.71
N SER A 217 11.99 10.14 -12.48
CA SER A 217 12.79 9.03 -11.95
C SER A 217 12.58 7.85 -12.89
N ARG A 218 13.68 7.26 -13.38
CA ARG A 218 13.63 5.98 -14.10
C ARG A 218 13.70 4.80 -13.14
N ILE A 219 13.90 5.08 -11.86
CA ILE A 219 14.07 4.11 -10.79
C ILE A 219 12.71 3.92 -10.14
N ALA A 220 12.25 2.67 -10.09
CA ALA A 220 11.03 2.31 -9.41
C ALA A 220 11.15 2.62 -7.90
N PRO A 221 10.11 3.17 -7.27
CA PRO A 221 10.15 3.49 -5.86
C PRO A 221 10.15 2.23 -4.99
N GLU A 222 10.80 2.29 -3.84
CA GLU A 222 10.79 1.25 -2.81
C GLU A 222 10.35 1.84 -1.47
N LEU A 223 9.45 1.15 -0.75
CA LEU A 223 8.96 1.56 0.56
C LEU A 223 8.87 0.37 1.49
N THR A 224 9.50 0.46 2.66
CA THR A 224 9.46 -0.57 3.69
C THR A 224 8.60 -0.09 4.86
N VAL A 225 7.56 -0.84 5.17
CA VAL A 225 6.55 -0.49 6.18
C VAL A 225 6.37 -1.65 7.14
N GLU A 226 6.25 -1.34 8.42
CA GLU A 226 5.81 -2.30 9.43
C GLU A 226 4.27 -2.29 9.50
N ALA A 227 3.66 -3.42 9.13
CA ALA A 227 2.22 -3.61 9.10
C ALA A 227 1.82 -4.85 9.90
N LEU A 228 0.59 -4.87 10.42
CA LEU A 228 0.02 -6.05 11.08
C LEU A 228 -0.52 -6.98 10.01
N LEU A 229 0.07 -8.16 9.89
CA LEU A 229 -0.37 -9.17 8.92
C LEU A 229 -0.87 -10.43 9.65
N PRO A 230 -1.87 -11.13 9.09
CA PRO A 230 -2.32 -12.39 9.65
C PRO A 230 -1.18 -13.41 9.66
N ILE A 231 -1.02 -14.11 10.77
CA ILE A 231 -0.13 -15.26 10.85
C ILE A 231 -0.89 -16.42 10.22
N MET A 232 -0.59 -16.75 8.97
CA MET A 232 -1.00 -18.06 8.46
C MET A 232 -0.12 -19.09 9.16
N PRO A 233 -0.69 -20.11 9.82
CA PRO A 233 0.12 -21.19 10.34
C PRO A 233 0.88 -21.79 9.15
N GLU A 234 2.21 -21.76 9.20
CA GLU A 234 3.02 -22.55 8.29
C GLU A 234 2.51 -23.98 8.41
N THR A 235 1.98 -24.54 7.33
CA THR A 235 1.62 -25.95 7.30
C THR A 235 2.83 -26.73 7.78
N PRO A 236 2.72 -27.56 8.84
CA PRO A 236 3.84 -28.34 9.30
C PRO A 236 4.38 -29.11 8.10
N GLN A 237 5.63 -28.84 7.73
CA GLN A 237 6.31 -29.60 6.70
C GLN A 237 6.37 -31.03 7.23
N ILE A 238 5.54 -31.91 6.67
CA ILE A 238 5.65 -33.34 6.87
C ILE A 238 6.99 -33.70 6.24
N ASN A 239 8.06 -33.70 7.04
CA ASN A 239 9.35 -34.23 6.64
C ASN A 239 9.11 -35.71 6.29
N PRO A 240 9.21 -36.12 5.01
CA PRO A 240 9.10 -37.51 4.65
C PRO A 240 10.46 -38.16 4.92
N ALA A 241 10.82 -38.31 6.19
CA ALA A 241 12.05 -38.97 6.58
C ALA A 241 12.02 -39.41 8.05
N GLU A 242 11.13 -40.35 8.39
CA GLU A 242 11.48 -41.37 9.36
C GLU A 242 10.94 -42.72 8.83
N PRO A 243 11.80 -43.67 8.46
CA PRO A 243 11.36 -45.00 8.07
C PRO A 243 10.76 -45.71 9.29
N THR A 244 9.50 -46.10 9.16
CA THR A 244 8.77 -46.94 10.12
C THR A 244 9.61 -48.17 10.47
N PRO A 245 9.85 -48.47 11.77
CA PRO A 245 10.47 -49.73 12.15
C PRO A 245 9.52 -50.88 11.79
N ALA A 246 10.05 -51.81 10.99
CA ALA A 246 9.36 -53.00 10.52
C ALA A 246 8.73 -53.76 11.70
N ALA A 247 7.44 -54.08 11.54
CA ALA A 247 6.74 -55.00 12.43
C ALA A 247 7.39 -56.39 12.35
N PRO A 248 7.59 -57.09 13.47
CA PRO A 248 8.00 -58.49 13.44
C PRO A 248 6.81 -59.37 13.05
N GLU A 249 6.81 -59.86 11.82
CA GLU A 249 6.17 -61.12 11.46
C GLU A 249 6.93 -62.24 12.15
N ASP A 250 6.30 -62.95 13.09
CA ASP A 250 6.46 -64.40 13.21
C ASP A 250 5.51 -65.03 14.24
N ALA A 251 5.04 -66.23 13.86
CA ALA A 251 4.47 -67.31 14.67
C ALA A 251 2.93 -67.42 14.77
N PRO A 252 2.39 -68.64 14.98
CA PRO A 252 2.17 -69.61 13.91
C PRO A 252 0.74 -70.18 13.88
N GLU A 253 0.38 -70.69 12.71
CA GLU A 253 -0.82 -71.47 12.43
C GLU A 253 -0.82 -72.78 13.25
N GLN A 254 -1.74 -72.90 14.21
CA GLN A 254 -2.11 -74.18 14.84
C GLN A 254 -3.62 -74.36 14.72
N GLY A 255 -4.02 -75.31 13.88
CA GLY A 255 -5.41 -75.69 13.66
C GLY A 255 -5.99 -76.55 14.79
N ALA A 256 -7.32 -76.68 14.80
CA ALA A 256 -8.02 -77.87 15.31
C ALA A 256 -9.51 -77.82 14.94
N GLY A 257 -9.94 -78.85 14.19
CA GLY A 257 -11.21 -79.61 14.26
C GLY A 257 -12.56 -78.90 14.41
N SER A 258 -13.51 -79.08 13.47
CA SER A 258 -14.45 -80.23 13.37
C SER A 258 -15.80 -79.93 14.08
N PRO A 259 -16.88 -80.71 13.96
CA PRO A 259 -17.59 -81.26 12.79
C PRO A 259 -19.11 -80.92 12.79
N ARG A 260 -19.74 -81.04 11.61
CA ARG A 260 -20.99 -81.76 11.28
C ARG A 260 -21.80 -81.07 10.19
#